data_AF-M1WTK2-F1
#
_entry.id   AF-M1WTK2-F1
#
_cell.length_a   1.000
_cell.length_b   1.000
_cell.length_c   1.000
_cell.angle_alpha   90.00
_cell.angle_beta   90.00
_cell.angle_gamma   90.00
#
_symmetry.space_group_name_H-M   'P 1'
#
loop_
_entity.id
_entity.type
_entity.pdbx_description
1 polymer ?
#
loop_
_entity_poly.entity_id
_entity_poly.type
_entity_poly.pdbx_seq_one_letter_code
_entity_poly.pdbx_strand_id
1 'polypeptide(L)' 'MKRYKENRTSRAADIETERVFEEFDATESDHFHKEEGEERARKIARLKSEVRSGDYKADIMDIARLLTSAMDPTL' A
#
# COMPACT_ATOMS: atom_id res chain seq x y z
N MET A 1 -24.38 35.12 -41.26
CA MET A 1 -24.10 34.99 -39.81
C MET A 1 -24.58 33.63 -39.31
N LYS A 2 -23.68 32.66 -39.08
CA LYS A 2 -23.90 31.54 -38.14
C LYS A 2 -22.54 31.17 -37.54
N ARG A 3 -22.36 31.44 -36.25
CA ARG A 3 -21.14 31.14 -35.49
C ARG A 3 -21.44 30.04 -34.48
N TYR A 4 -20.67 28.97 -34.60
CA TYR A 4 -20.15 28.04 -33.58
C TYR A 4 -21.15 27.43 -32.56
N LYS A 5 -21.54 26.18 -32.82
CA LYS A 5 -21.78 25.16 -31.79
C LYS A 5 -20.53 24.29 -31.70
N GLU A 6 -19.53 24.79 -31.01
CA GLU A 6 -18.32 24.06 -30.65
C GLU A 6 -18.19 24.33 -29.17
N ASN A 7 -18.48 23.34 -28.30
CA ASN A 7 -18.29 23.37 -26.83
C ASN A 7 -18.88 22.12 -26.11
N ARG A 8 -19.00 20.95 -26.77
CA ARG A 8 -19.53 19.75 -26.11
C ARG A 8 -18.71 18.47 -26.29
N THR A 9 -17.64 18.50 -27.07
CA THR A 9 -16.82 17.30 -27.37
C THR A 9 -15.59 17.14 -26.47
N SER A 10 -14.99 18.22 -25.95
CA SER A 10 -13.82 18.09 -25.07
C SER A 10 -14.14 17.38 -23.75
N ARG A 11 -15.32 17.63 -23.16
CA ARG A 11 -15.68 17.09 -21.84
C ARG A 11 -15.91 15.58 -21.80
N ALA A 12 -16.17 14.92 -22.94
CA ALA A 12 -16.41 13.48 -22.97
C ALA A 12 -15.11 12.67 -22.97
N ALA A 13 -14.09 13.16 -23.71
CA ALA A 13 -12.77 12.53 -23.74
C ALA A 13 -12.05 12.65 -22.40
N ASP A 14 -12.18 13.79 -21.71
CA ASP A 14 -11.60 13.99 -20.38
C ASP A 14 -12.17 13.00 -19.34
N ILE A 15 -13.49 12.75 -19.38
CA ILE A 15 -14.17 11.80 -18.48
C ILE A 15 -13.78 10.34 -18.77
N GLU A 16 -13.60 9.97 -20.05
CA GLU A 16 -13.16 8.62 -20.41
C GLU A 16 -11.70 8.37 -20.00
N THR A 17 -10.82 9.37 -20.11
CA THR A 17 -9.43 9.22 -19.66
C THR A 17 -9.33 9.07 -18.14
N GLU A 18 -10.06 9.88 -17.37
CA GLU A 18 -10.01 9.86 -15.91
C GLU A 18 -10.55 8.55 -15.33
N ARG A 19 -11.60 7.98 -15.95
CA ARG A 19 -12.15 6.67 -15.58
C ARG A 19 -11.19 5.51 -15.82
N VAL A 20 -10.39 5.58 -16.90
CA VAL A 20 -9.37 4.57 -17.19
C VAL A 20 -8.23 4.67 -16.19
N PHE A 21 -7.81 5.87 -15.80
CA PHE A 21 -6.78 6.03 -14.78
C PHE A 21 -7.23 5.53 -13.39
N GLU A 22 -8.47 5.83 -12.98
CA GLU A 22 -9.03 5.30 -11.73
C GLU A 22 -9.10 3.76 -11.71
N GLU A 23 -9.45 3.13 -12.84
CA GLU A 23 -9.50 1.68 -12.95
C GLU A 23 -8.10 1.05 -12.92
N PHE A 24 -7.11 1.66 -13.58
CA PHE A 24 -5.71 1.23 -13.52
C PHE A 24 -5.13 1.37 -12.11
N ASP A 25 -5.29 2.53 -11.46
CA ASP A 25 -4.80 2.75 -10.09
C ASP A 25 -5.46 1.79 -9.08
N ALA A 26 -6.74 1.48 -9.26
CA ALA A 26 -7.43 0.49 -8.44
C ALA A 26 -6.82 -0.91 -8.61
N THR A 27 -6.50 -1.33 -9.84
CA THR A 27 -5.86 -2.63 -10.09
C THR A 27 -4.41 -2.70 -9.60
N GLU A 28 -3.66 -1.59 -9.68
CA GLU A 28 -2.31 -1.51 -9.14
C GLU A 28 -2.32 -1.60 -7.62
N SER A 29 -3.22 -0.87 -6.94
CA SER A 29 -3.32 -0.90 -5.48
C SER A 29 -3.57 -2.31 -4.93
N ASP A 30 -4.42 -3.09 -5.59
CA ASP A 30 -4.74 -4.46 -5.18
C ASP A 30 -3.56 -5.41 -5.41
N HIS A 31 -2.76 -5.17 -6.47
CA HIS A 31 -1.53 -5.89 -6.73
C HIS A 31 -0.45 -5.58 -5.68
N PHE A 32 -0.24 -4.31 -5.35
CA PHE A 32 0.70 -3.88 -4.32
C PHE A 32 0.36 -4.49 -2.96
N HIS A 33 -0.92 -4.49 -2.56
CA HIS A 33 -1.35 -5.11 -1.30
C HIS A 33 -1.12 -6.63 -1.27
N LYS A 34 -1.28 -7.31 -2.41
CA LYS A 34 -1.01 -8.75 -2.52
C LYS A 34 0.49 -9.03 -2.43
N GLU A 35 1.32 -8.26 -3.12
CA GLU A 35 2.77 -8.37 -3.05
C GLU A 35 3.29 -8.11 -1.63
N GLU A 36 2.77 -7.08 -0.95
CA GLU A 36 3.05 -6.80 0.46
C GLU A 36 2.68 -7.98 1.38
N GLY A 37 1.54 -8.61 1.13
CA GLY A 37 1.08 -9.79 1.87
C GLY A 37 2.02 -10.99 1.71
N GLU A 38 2.46 -11.28 0.48
CA GLU A 38 3.41 -12.35 0.20
C GLU A 38 4.78 -12.09 0.81
N GLU A 39 5.30 -10.87 0.68
CA GLU A 39 6.55 -10.47 1.31
C GLU A 39 6.49 -10.60 2.83
N ARG A 40 5.39 -10.15 3.44
CA ARG A 40 5.17 -10.27 4.88
C ARG A 40 5.15 -11.74 5.32
N ALA A 41 4.49 -12.61 4.55
CA ALA A 41 4.47 -14.05 4.82
C ALA A 41 5.88 -14.66 4.78
N ARG A 42 6.70 -14.29 3.78
CA ARG A 42 8.11 -14.73 3.66
C ARG A 42 8.95 -14.24 4.84
N LYS A 43 8.83 -12.96 5.22
CA LYS A 43 9.52 -12.37 6.39
C LYS A 43 9.16 -13.10 7.68
N ILE A 44 7.87 -13.39 7.90
CA ILE A 44 7.41 -14.14 9.08
C ILE A 44 7.94 -15.57 9.08
N ALA A 45 7.93 -16.27 7.93
CA ALA A 45 8.44 -17.63 7.84
C ALA A 45 9.94 -17.70 8.18
N ARG A 46 10.73 -16.77 7.66
CA ARG A 46 12.16 -16.62 7.99
C ARG A 46 12.35 -16.38 9.49
N LEU A 47 11.64 -15.41 10.05
CA LEU A 47 11.72 -15.07 11.48
C LEU A 47 11.40 -16.28 12.36
N LYS A 48 10.35 -17.05 12.02
CA LYS A 48 9.99 -18.28 12.74
C LYS A 48 11.11 -19.33 12.68
N SER A 49 11.84 -19.41 11.56
CA SER A 49 12.97 -20.32 11.43
C SER A 49 14.12 -19.90 12.34
N GLU A 50 14.51 -18.62 12.31
CA GLU A 50 15.59 -18.06 13.15
C GLU A 50 15.30 -18.21 14.64
N VAL A 51 14.04 -18.02 15.05
CA VAL A 51 13.62 -18.25 16.45
C VAL A 51 13.75 -19.72 16.83
N ARG A 52 13.35 -20.64 15.94
CA ARG A 52 13.44 -22.08 16.22
C ARG A 52 14.87 -22.61 16.26
N SER A 53 15.77 -22.05 15.46
CA SER A 53 17.19 -22.42 15.49
C SER A 53 17.95 -21.80 16.65
N GLY A 54 17.36 -20.79 17.32
CA GLY A 54 18.01 -20.03 18.40
C GLY A 54 18.98 -18.95 17.89
N ASP A 55 19.02 -18.71 16.57
CA ASP A 55 19.87 -17.69 15.97
C ASP A 55 19.24 -16.29 16.01
N TYR A 56 17.95 -16.20 16.34
CA TYR A 56 17.25 -14.93 16.42
C TYR A 56 17.81 -14.06 17.55
N LYS A 57 18.30 -12.86 17.17
CA LYS A 57 18.74 -11.82 18.10
C LYS A 57 17.73 -10.69 18.08
N ALA A 58 16.96 -10.56 19.17
CA ALA A 58 16.07 -9.43 19.36
C ALA A 58 16.88 -8.14 19.55
N ASP A 59 16.46 -7.06 18.88
CA ASP A 59 17.04 -5.73 19.11
C ASP A 59 16.47 -5.13 20.40
N ILE A 60 17.35 -4.73 21.31
CA ILE A 60 16.97 -4.08 22.58
C ILE A 60 16.19 -2.79 22.33
N MET A 61 16.52 -2.07 21.26
CA MET A 61 15.79 -0.85 20.88
C MET A 61 14.35 -1.14 20.47
N ASP A 62 14.12 -2.23 19.74
CA ASP A 62 12.78 -2.64 19.35
C ASP A 62 11.96 -3.09 20.56
N ILE A 63 12.58 -3.80 21.50
CA ILE A 63 11.94 -4.18 22.77
C ILE A 63 11.56 -2.92 23.57
N ALA A 64 12.49 -1.97 23.71
CA ALA A 64 12.23 -0.72 24.41
C ALA A 64 11.10 0.07 23.76
N ARG A 65 11.08 0.16 22.42
CA ARG A 65 10.00 0.81 21.68
C ARG A 65 8.65 0.14 21.93
N LEU A 66 8.59 -1.20 21.83
CA LEU A 66 7.37 -1.97 22.09
C LEU A 66 6.84 -1.75 23.50
N LEU A 67 7.73 -1.75 24.51
CA LEU A 67 7.36 -1.50 25.89
C LEU A 67 6.83 -0.07 26.07
N THR A 68 7.48 0.93 25.48
CA THR A 68 7.02 2.33 25.53
C THR A 68 5.65 2.47 24.89
N SER A 69 5.43 1.92 23.69
CA SER A 69 4.12 1.96 23.02
C SER A 69 3.03 1.21 23.79
N ALA A 70 3.37 0.15 24.54
CA ALA A 70 2.42 -0.56 25.37
C ALA A 70 2.06 0.20 26.66
N MET A 71 2.97 1.03 27.18
CA MET A 71 2.76 1.82 28.40
C MET A 71 2.07 3.16 28.14
N ASP A 72 2.20 3.73 26.95
CA ASP A 72 1.55 4.97 26.55
C ASP A 72 0.80 4.79 25.22
N PRO A 73 -0.51 4.47 25.26
CA PRO A 73 -1.32 4.31 24.06
C PRO A 73 -1.67 5.64 23.37
N THR A 74 -1.19 6.78 23.88
CA THR A 74 -1.43 8.11 23.30
C THR A 74 -0.22 8.68 22.53
N LEU A 75 0.89 7.95 22.46
CA LEU A 75 2.07 8.27 21.65
C LEU A 75 2.00 7.69 20.23
#